data_AF-A0A8T5KSB6-F1
#
_entry.id   AF-A0A8T5KSB6-F1
#
_cell.length_a   1.000
_cell.length_b   1.000
_cell.length_c   1.000
_cell.angle_alpha   90.00
_cell.angle_beta   90.00
_cell.angle_gamma   90.00
#
_symmetry.space_group_name_H-M   'P 1'
#
loop_
_entity.id
_entity.type
_entity.pdbx_description
1 polymer ?
#
loop_
_entity_poly.entity_id
_entity_poly.type
_entity_poly.pdbx_seq_one_letter_code
_entity_poly.pdbx_strand_id
1 'polypeptide(L)'
;MVEYNEAQVWSAINGNDHPSLSGDERAVAGFIPLIEDLFPGINYFSISGFGQVMRDYVQPVLSKLFPDLIGRSADEVSRDRTVNVGAFLPSNGYEHLNNPKWKKQLEELLE
;
A
#
# COMPACT_ATOMS: atom_id res chain seq x y z
N MET A 1 4.14 -13.32 -5.25
CA MET A 1 3.35 -12.23 -5.84
C MET A 1 1.90 -12.61 -5.69
N VAL A 2 1.09 -11.66 -5.26
CA VAL A 2 -0.34 -11.83 -4.96
C VAL A 2 -1.11 -10.84 -5.84
N GLU A 3 -2.25 -11.28 -6.37
CA GLU A 3 -3.08 -10.45 -7.23
C GLU A 3 -4.00 -9.56 -6.40
N TYR A 4 -3.99 -8.27 -6.71
CA TYR A 4 -4.89 -7.27 -6.15
C TYR A 4 -5.68 -6.62 -7.27
N ASN A 5 -6.93 -6.22 -7.00
CA ASN A 5 -7.66 -5.44 -7.99
C ASN A 5 -7.00 -4.06 -8.18
N GLU A 6 -6.95 -3.58 -9.43
CA GLU A 6 -6.27 -2.33 -9.82
C GLU A 6 -6.90 -1.13 -9.09
N ALA A 7 -8.22 -1.14 -8.88
CA ALA A 7 -8.94 -0.10 -8.13
C ALA A 7 -8.46 0.06 -6.68
N GLN A 8 -8.14 -1.04 -5.99
CA GLN A 8 -7.64 -1.04 -4.62
C GLN A 8 -6.21 -0.50 -4.54
N VAL A 9 -5.35 -0.89 -5.47
CA VAL A 9 -3.98 -0.37 -5.56
C VAL A 9 -4.01 1.12 -5.92
N TRP A 10 -4.86 1.52 -6.86
CA TRP A 10 -5.10 2.93 -7.17
C TRP A 10 -5.60 3.71 -5.95
N SER A 11 -6.52 3.16 -5.15
CA SER A 11 -7.00 3.80 -3.93
C SER A 11 -5.90 4.02 -2.91
N ALA A 12 -5.02 3.04 -2.72
CA ALA A 12 -3.87 3.14 -1.84
C ALA A 12 -2.86 4.21 -2.31
N ILE A 13 -2.63 4.31 -3.62
CA ILE A 13 -1.73 5.33 -4.24
C ILE A 13 -2.31 6.74 -4.08
N ASN A 14 -3.61 6.91 -4.29
CA ASN A 14 -4.24 8.22 -4.35
C ASN A 14 -4.84 8.68 -3.00
N GLY A 15 -4.85 7.81 -1.99
CA GLY A 15 -5.40 8.10 -0.66
C GLY A 15 -6.91 8.36 -0.67
N ASN A 16 -7.62 7.87 -1.70
CA ASN A 16 -9.06 8.09 -1.90
C ASN A 16 -9.75 6.78 -2.26
N ASP A 17 -10.98 6.59 -1.78
CA ASP A 17 -11.77 5.41 -2.10
C ASP A 17 -12.23 5.40 -3.56
N HIS A 18 -11.93 4.32 -4.27
CA HIS A 18 -12.40 4.11 -5.61
C HIS A 18 -13.92 3.82 -5.58
N PRO A 19 -14.76 4.47 -6.42
CA PRO A 19 -16.21 4.33 -6.37
C PRO A 19 -16.74 2.90 -6.58
N SER A 20 -15.97 2.04 -7.25
CA SER A 20 -16.33 0.64 -7.49
C SER A 20 -16.04 -0.30 -6.31
N LEU A 21 -15.22 0.09 -5.34
CA LEU A 21 -14.98 -0.68 -4.12
C LEU A 21 -16.18 -0.54 -3.19
N SER A 22 -16.44 -1.53 -2.34
CA SER A 22 -17.59 -1.51 -1.44
C SER A 22 -17.30 -2.16 -0.09
N GLY A 23 -18.01 -1.72 0.96
CA GLY A 23 -17.92 -2.30 2.30
C GLY A 23 -16.48 -2.41 2.80
N ASP A 24 -16.07 -3.63 3.13
CA ASP A 24 -14.76 -3.94 3.70
C ASP A 24 -13.59 -3.62 2.76
N GLU A 25 -13.81 -3.57 1.44
CA GLU A 25 -12.77 -3.23 0.45
C GLU A 25 -12.29 -1.77 0.59
N ARG A 26 -13.15 -0.87 1.10
CA ARG A 26 -12.79 0.53 1.42
C ARG A 26 -12.31 0.71 2.85
N ALA A 27 -12.63 -0.25 3.72
CA ALA A 27 -12.25 -0.18 5.12
C ALA A 27 -10.75 -0.51 5.28
N VAL A 28 -10.21 -0.16 6.44
CA VAL A 28 -8.87 -0.57 6.88
C VAL A 28 -8.65 -2.08 6.67
N ALA A 29 -9.67 -2.89 6.94
CA ALA A 29 -9.65 -4.34 6.77
C ALA A 29 -9.28 -4.78 5.35
N GLY A 30 -9.79 -4.09 4.32
CA GLY A 30 -9.50 -4.40 2.93
C GLY A 30 -8.03 -4.20 2.57
N PHE A 31 -7.37 -3.21 3.17
CA PHE A 31 -5.98 -2.87 2.87
C PHE A 31 -4.94 -3.61 3.71
N ILE A 32 -5.34 -4.24 4.83
CA ILE A 32 -4.40 -5.00 5.69
C ILE A 32 -3.58 -6.03 4.88
N PRO A 33 -4.20 -6.89 4.04
CA PRO A 33 -3.44 -7.87 3.25
C PRO A 33 -2.41 -7.21 2.33
N LEU A 34 -2.76 -6.09 1.69
CA LEU A 34 -1.88 -5.35 0.80
C LEU A 34 -0.63 -4.86 1.53
N ILE A 35 -0.80 -4.37 2.77
CA ILE A 35 0.31 -3.91 3.60
C ILE A 35 1.19 -5.09 4.04
N GLU A 36 0.58 -6.20 4.47
CA GLU A 36 1.31 -7.40 4.89
C GLU A 36 2.10 -8.04 3.73
N ASP A 37 1.56 -7.98 2.51
CA ASP A 37 2.26 -8.48 1.34
C ASP A 37 3.40 -7.56 0.88
N LEU A 38 3.24 -6.23 0.98
CA LEU A 38 4.31 -5.27 0.67
C LEU A 38 5.42 -5.28 1.73
N PHE A 39 5.04 -5.36 3.00
CA PHE A 39 5.94 -5.29 4.14
C PHE A 39 5.73 -6.48 5.10
N PRO A 40 6.12 -7.70 4.70
CA PRO A 40 5.94 -8.88 5.54
C PRO A 40 6.51 -8.68 6.94
N GLY A 41 5.70 -8.96 7.96
CA GLY A 41 6.07 -8.82 9.37
C GLY A 41 5.91 -7.41 9.96
N ILE A 42 5.43 -6.43 9.19
CA ILE A 42 5.10 -5.10 9.72
C ILE A 42 4.00 -5.17 10.79
N ASN A 43 4.05 -4.28 11.77
CA ASN A 43 3.04 -4.23 12.82
C ASN A 43 2.65 -2.80 13.21
N TYR A 44 1.36 -2.48 13.08
CA TYR A 44 0.77 -1.18 13.39
C TYR A 44 -0.47 -1.37 14.30
N PHE A 45 -0.27 -1.31 15.61
CA PHE A 45 -1.27 -1.69 16.63
C PHE A 45 -2.46 -0.73 16.80
N SER A 46 -2.65 0.23 15.88
CA SER A 46 -3.75 1.18 15.95
C SER A 46 -4.17 1.68 14.58
N ILE A 47 -5.40 2.20 14.48
CA ILE A 47 -5.91 2.87 13.26
C ILE A 47 -5.00 4.05 12.89
N SER A 48 -4.51 4.80 13.88
CA SER A 48 -3.55 5.89 13.65
C SER A 48 -2.23 5.37 13.07
N GLY A 49 -1.73 4.24 13.58
CA GLY A 49 -0.54 3.56 13.05
C GLY A 49 -0.75 3.07 11.62
N PHE A 50 -1.92 2.49 11.32
CA PHE A 50 -2.29 2.10 9.96
C PHE A 50 -2.25 3.29 9.00
N GLY A 51 -2.87 4.41 9.37
CA GLY A 51 -2.89 5.61 8.53
C GLY A 51 -1.50 6.22 8.32
N GLN A 52 -0.59 6.06 9.28
CA GLN A 52 0.81 6.43 9.12
C GLN A 52 1.53 5.50 8.13
N VAL A 53 1.41 4.17 8.31
CA VAL A 53 2.01 3.19 7.40
C VAL A 53 1.55 3.37 5.96
N MET A 54 0.25 3.64 5.78
CA MET A 54 -0.32 3.91 4.46
C MET A 54 0.35 5.09 3.77
N ARG A 55 0.45 6.23 4.46
CA ARG A 55 0.99 7.47 3.89
C ARG A 55 2.51 7.45 3.75
N ASP A 56 3.21 7.00 4.78
CA ASP A 56 4.66 7.15 4.86
C ASP A 56 5.39 6.05 4.07
N TYR A 57 4.76 4.88 3.88
CA TYR A 57 5.41 3.70 3.27
C TYR A 57 4.64 3.14 2.08
N VAL A 58 3.36 2.77 2.26
CA VAL A 58 2.59 2.05 1.23
C VAL A 58 2.38 2.92 0.01
N GLN A 59 1.93 4.16 0.19
CA GLN A 59 1.64 5.08 -0.89
C GLN A 59 2.90 5.39 -1.73
N PRO A 60 4.07 5.76 -1.15
CA PRO A 60 5.30 5.94 -1.91
C PRO A 60 5.74 4.67 -2.65
N VAL A 61 5.69 3.51 -2.00
CA VAL A 61 6.10 2.24 -2.60
C VAL A 61 5.20 1.87 -3.77
N LEU A 62 3.88 1.93 -3.60
CA LEU A 62 2.95 1.63 -4.69
C LEU A 62 3.02 2.65 -5.82
N SER A 63 3.27 3.93 -5.51
CA SER A 63 3.50 4.95 -6.54
C SER A 63 4.74 4.63 -7.38
N LYS A 64 5.80 4.12 -6.75
CA LYS A 64 7.00 3.67 -7.47
C LYS A 64 6.77 2.41 -8.31
N LEU A 65 6.00 1.45 -7.79
CA LEU A 65 5.72 0.19 -8.46
C LEU A 65 4.70 0.33 -9.61
N PHE A 66 3.75 1.25 -9.49
CA PHE A 66 2.67 1.47 -10.45
C PHE A 66 2.56 2.96 -10.82
N PRO A 67 3.61 3.54 -11.43
CA PRO A 67 3.65 4.96 -11.74
C PRO A 67 2.55 5.40 -12.72
N ASP A 68 2.09 4.47 -13.55
CA ASP A 68 0.98 4.62 -14.47
C ASP A 68 -0.37 4.82 -13.77
N LEU A 69 -0.53 4.45 -12.48
CA LEU A 69 -1.76 4.73 -11.71
C LEU A 69 -1.75 6.11 -11.04
N ILE A 70 -0.61 6.81 -11.03
CA ILE A 70 -0.50 8.14 -10.41
C ILE A 70 -1.28 9.15 -11.24
N GLY A 71 -2.25 9.83 -10.62
CA GLY A 71 -3.01 10.91 -11.25
C GLY A 71 -4.04 10.46 -12.29
N ARG A 72 -4.17 9.15 -12.56
CA ARG A 72 -5.31 8.61 -13.33
C ARG A 72 -6.60 8.87 -12.57
N SER A 73 -7.65 9.23 -13.30
CA SER A 73 -8.97 9.39 -12.69
C SER A 73 -9.60 8.03 -12.41
N ALA A 74 -10.50 7.95 -11.43
CA ALA A 74 -11.12 6.69 -11.03
C ALA A 74 -11.92 6.03 -12.16
N ASP A 75 -12.50 6.81 -13.08
CA ASP A 75 -13.22 6.26 -14.24
C ASP A 75 -12.31 5.54 -15.26
N GLU A 76 -10.99 5.78 -15.22
CA GLU A 76 -10.02 5.09 -16.06
C GLU A 76 -9.53 3.76 -15.45
N VAL A 77 -9.82 3.51 -14.18
CA VAL A 77 -9.34 2.35 -13.43
C VAL A 77 -10.44 1.32 -13.27
N SER A 78 -10.11 0.06 -13.56
CA SER A 78 -11.10 -1.02 -13.52
C SER A 78 -10.98 -1.82 -12.23
N ARG A 79 -12.12 -2.17 -11.64
CA ARG A 79 -12.17 -3.15 -10.54
C ARG A 79 -11.85 -4.58 -11.01
N ASP A 80 -12.16 -4.90 -12.27
CA ASP A 80 -12.04 -6.26 -12.80
C ASP A 80 -10.62 -6.56 -13.30
N ARG A 81 -9.76 -5.54 -13.38
CA ARG A 81 -8.34 -5.71 -13.67
C ARG A 81 -7.58 -6.01 -12.39
N THR A 82 -6.58 -6.87 -12.49
CA THR A 82 -5.67 -7.19 -11.40
C THR A 82 -4.27 -6.73 -11.71
N VAL A 83 -3.52 -6.41 -10.65
CA VAL A 83 -2.10 -6.13 -10.66
C VAL A 83 -1.39 -7.03 -9.66
N ASN A 84 -0.13 -7.37 -9.96
CA ASN A 84 0.67 -8.22 -9.09
C ASN A 84 1.42 -7.37 -8.07
N VAL A 85 1.12 -7.57 -6.79
CA VAL A 85 1.88 -6.97 -5.68
C VAL A 85 2.75 -8.04 -5.05
N GLY A 86 3.95 -7.66 -4.61
CA GLY A 86 4.87 -8.55 -3.92
C GLY A 86 5.61 -7.83 -2.82
N ALA A 87 6.32 -8.60 -2.00
CA ALA A 87 7.17 -8.08 -0.95
C ALA A 87 8.14 -7.06 -1.50
N PHE A 88 8.07 -5.85 -0.95
CA PHE A 88 8.96 -4.74 -1.26
C PHE A 88 10.10 -4.68 -0.25
N LEU A 89 9.76 -4.68 1.05
CA LEU A 89 10.74 -4.64 2.12
C LEU A 89 10.18 -5.33 3.38
N PRO A 90 10.71 -6.49 3.81
CA PRO A 90 10.26 -7.12 5.04
C PRO A 90 10.57 -6.23 6.25
N SER A 91 9.71 -6.27 7.27
CA SER A 91 9.86 -5.55 8.54
C SER A 91 9.83 -6.54 9.70
N ASN A 92 10.70 -6.37 10.70
CA ASN A 92 10.61 -7.15 11.94
C ASN A 92 9.71 -6.44 12.97
N GLY A 93 8.39 -6.60 12.83
CA GLY A 93 7.40 -5.98 13.71
C GLY A 93 7.36 -4.46 13.54
N TYR A 94 7.92 -3.73 14.50
CA TYR A 94 7.84 -2.27 14.60
C TYR A 94 9.04 -1.50 14.03
N GLU A 95 9.93 -2.18 13.29
CA GLU A 95 11.15 -1.55 12.77
C GLU A 95 10.87 -0.30 11.93
N HIS A 96 9.72 -0.27 11.24
CA HIS A 96 9.26 0.90 10.50
C HIS A 96 9.21 2.20 11.34
N LEU A 97 8.93 2.13 12.64
CA LEU A 97 8.82 3.32 13.49
C LEU A 97 10.17 3.96 13.81
N ASN A 98 11.15 3.17 14.26
CA ASN A 98 12.36 3.69 14.92
C ASN A 98 13.66 2.96 14.54
N ASN A 99 13.68 2.13 13.48
CA ASN A 99 14.91 1.50 13.00
C ASN A 99 15.53 2.34 11.87
N PRO A 100 16.64 3.06 12.09
CA PRO A 100 17.26 3.90 11.06
C PRO A 100 17.77 3.10 9.87
N LYS A 101 18.16 1.83 10.05
CA LYS A 101 18.65 0.99 8.96
C LYS A 101 17.51 0.62 8.03
N TRP A 102 16.38 0.19 8.58
CA TRP A 102 15.19 -0.15 7.81
C TRP A 102 14.67 1.07 7.04
N LYS A 103 14.60 2.23 7.70
CA LYS A 103 14.20 3.50 7.04
C LYS A 103 15.15 3.87 5.90
N LYS A 104 16.46 3.79 6.12
CA LYS A 104 17.45 4.06 5.07
C LYS A 104 17.31 3.12 3.88
N GLN A 105 17.09 1.82 4.12
CA GLN A 105 16.85 0.85 3.06
C GLN A 105 15.57 1.17 2.27
N LEU A 106 14.51 1.56 2.97
CA LEU A 106 13.28 1.99 2.31
C LEU A 106 13.51 3.23 1.44
N GLU A 107 14.20 4.25 1.98
CA GLU A 107 14.55 5.48 1.24
C GLU A 107 15.38 5.16 -0.01
N GLU A 108 16.42 4.33 0.12
CA GLU A 108 17.26 3.89 -1.02
C GLU A 108 16.47 3.12 -2.09
N LEU A 109 15.47 2.32 -1.68
CA LEU A 109 14.59 1.63 -2.61
C LEU A 109 13.59 2.59 -3.28
N LEU A 110 13.32 3.75 -2.70
CA LEU A 110 12.38 4.74 -3.21
C LEU A 110 13.03 5.80 -4.12
N GLU A 111 14.33 6.06 -3.98
CA GLU A 111 15.14 6.87 -4.93
C GLU A 111 15.21 6.30 -6.36
#